data_AF-A0A2N2G2Q4-F1
#
_entry.id   AF-A0A2N2G2Q4-F1
#
_cell.length_a   1.000
_cell.length_b   1.000
_cell.length_c   1.000
_cell.angle_alpha   90.00
_cell.angle_beta   90.00
_cell.angle_gamma   90.00
#
_symmetry.space_group_name_H-M   'P 1'
#
loop_
_entity.id
_entity.type
_entity.pdbx_description
1 polymer ?
#
loop_
_entity_poly.entity_id
_entity_poly.type
_entity_poly.pdbx_seq_one_letter_code
_entity_poly.pdbx_strand_id
1 'polypeptide(L)'
;SIKSAKESCELNGISNIEFIRMSSEEFVQALNNEREFNRLKDINLDAYSFASPLTSHHSLLTTLFVDPPRAGLDDTTRDLAQRFDQIIYISCNALTLQRDLEVLSKTHTIKRFALFDQFAYTKHIECGVILEKQK
;
A
#
# COMPACT_ATOMS: atom_id res chain seq x y z
N SER A 1 -0.15 -15.59 9.47
CA SER A 1 1.01 -15.92 8.62
C SER A 1 0.54 -16.05 7.18
N ILE A 2 1.43 -16.06 6.17
CA ILE A 2 1.02 -16.27 4.76
C ILE A 2 0.26 -17.59 4.58
N LYS A 3 0.65 -18.66 5.30
CA LYS A 3 -0.07 -19.93 5.26
C LYS A 3 -1.55 -19.76 5.64
N SER A 4 -1.81 -19.09 6.77
CA SER A 4 -3.19 -18.82 7.21
C SER A 4 -3.95 -17.93 6.24
N ALA A 5 -3.29 -16.95 5.61
CA ALA A 5 -3.94 -16.09 4.64
C ALA A 5 -4.37 -16.86 3.37
N LYS A 6 -3.51 -17.77 2.88
CA LYS A 6 -3.84 -18.67 1.75
C LYS A 6 -4.98 -19.63 2.08
N GLU A 7 -4.96 -20.22 3.28
CA GLU A 7 -6.03 -21.10 3.77
C GLU A 7 -7.36 -20.33 3.86
N SER A 8 -7.35 -19.10 4.38
CA SER A 8 -8.54 -18.25 4.38
C SER A 8 -9.06 -17.95 2.97
N CYS A 9 -8.17 -17.67 2.01
CA CYS A 9 -8.58 -17.48 0.62
C CYS A 9 -9.25 -18.72 0.03
N GLU A 10 -8.68 -19.90 0.26
CA GLU A 10 -9.25 -21.17 -0.20
C GLU A 10 -10.64 -21.43 0.41
N LEU A 11 -10.79 -21.25 1.73
CA LEU A 11 -12.06 -21.41 2.44
C LEU A 11 -13.16 -20.46 1.94
N ASN A 12 -12.77 -19.29 1.41
CA ASN A 12 -13.71 -18.27 0.91
C ASN A 12 -13.82 -18.26 -0.63
N GLY A 13 -13.16 -19.18 -1.34
CA GLY A 13 -13.18 -19.22 -2.81
C GLY A 13 -12.54 -17.99 -3.48
N ILE A 14 -11.59 -17.33 -2.79
CA ILE A 14 -10.91 -16.12 -3.25
C ILE A 14 -9.64 -16.51 -4.02
N SER A 15 -9.58 -16.15 -5.31
CA SER A 15 -8.46 -16.47 -6.20
C SER A 15 -7.74 -15.25 -6.79
N ASN A 16 -8.13 -14.03 -6.40
CA ASN A 16 -7.62 -12.77 -6.93
C ASN A 16 -6.64 -12.06 -5.97
N ILE A 17 -5.98 -12.81 -5.09
CA ILE A 17 -5.00 -12.27 -4.13
C ILE A 17 -3.69 -13.03 -4.28
N GLU A 18 -2.62 -12.29 -4.53
CA GLU A 18 -1.26 -12.80 -4.52
C GLU A 18 -0.56 -12.40 -3.22
N PHE A 19 0.13 -13.35 -2.60
CA PHE A 19 0.81 -13.15 -1.32
C PHE A 19 2.32 -13.22 -1.48
N ILE A 20 3.00 -12.13 -1.10
CA ILE A 20 4.46 -12.04 -1.14
C ILE A 20 5.00 -11.71 0.25
N ARG A 21 6.16 -12.28 0.60
CA ARG A 21 6.91 -11.90 1.80
C ARG A 21 8.22 -11.23 1.40
N MET A 22 8.26 -9.92 1.38
CA MET A 22 9.47 -9.12 1.18
C MET A 22 9.34 -7.76 1.87
N SER A 23 10.42 -7.00 1.93
CA SER A 23 10.35 -5.62 2.43
C SER A 23 9.76 -4.70 1.36
N SER A 24 9.26 -3.52 1.78
CA SER A 24 8.75 -2.51 0.86
C SER A 24 9.82 -2.03 -0.11
N GLU A 25 11.07 -1.90 0.35
CA GLU A 25 12.19 -1.48 -0.48
C GLU A 25 12.53 -2.51 -1.56
N GLU A 26 12.60 -3.81 -1.18
CA GLU A 26 12.81 -4.89 -2.17
C GLU A 26 11.66 -4.89 -3.20
N PHE A 27 10.42 -4.66 -2.76
CA PHE A 27 9.26 -4.61 -3.64
C PHE A 27 9.34 -3.43 -4.63
N VAL A 28 9.73 -2.24 -4.14
CA VAL A 28 9.91 -1.05 -5.00
C VAL A 28 11.00 -1.30 -6.05
N GLN A 29 12.13 -1.90 -5.67
CA GLN A 29 13.21 -2.25 -6.60
C GLN A 29 12.73 -3.21 -7.69
N ALA A 30 11.96 -4.22 -7.31
CA ALA A 30 11.41 -5.18 -8.26
C ALA A 30 10.42 -4.52 -9.23
N LEU A 31 9.54 -3.66 -8.71
CA LEU A 31 8.54 -2.93 -9.48
C LEU A 31 9.16 -1.91 -10.45
N ASN A 32 10.31 -1.35 -10.10
CA ASN A 32 11.09 -0.47 -10.99
C ASN A 32 12.00 -1.24 -11.97
N ASN A 33 11.96 -2.58 -11.97
CA ASN A 33 12.87 -3.44 -12.75
C ASN A 33 14.36 -3.19 -12.47
N GLU A 34 14.71 -2.74 -11.26
CA GLU A 34 16.10 -2.52 -10.83
C GLU A 34 16.81 -3.84 -10.48
N ARG A 35 16.05 -4.82 -9.96
CA ARG A 35 16.56 -6.12 -9.54
C ARG A 35 15.48 -7.20 -9.56
N GLU A 36 15.84 -8.38 -10.06
CA GLU A 36 14.98 -9.57 -9.99
C GLU A 36 15.11 -10.28 -8.63
N PHE A 37 13.97 -10.70 -8.08
CA PHE A 37 13.92 -11.45 -6.83
C PHE A 37 13.27 -12.81 -7.05
N ASN A 38 13.93 -13.89 -6.63
CA ASN A 38 13.39 -15.24 -6.68
C ASN A 38 12.03 -15.39 -5.97
N ARG A 39 11.72 -14.51 -5.01
CA ARG A 39 10.43 -14.48 -4.28
C ARG A 39 9.25 -14.00 -5.13
N LEU A 40 9.53 -13.37 -6.28
CA LEU A 40 8.56 -12.82 -7.22
C LEU A 40 8.48 -13.62 -8.53
N LYS A 41 9.24 -14.72 -8.68
CA LYS A 41 9.36 -15.47 -9.94
C LYS A 41 8.03 -15.97 -10.50
N ASP A 42 7.05 -16.23 -9.64
CA ASP A 42 5.73 -16.77 -10.01
C ASP A 42 4.67 -15.65 -10.11
N ILE A 43 5.09 -14.39 -10.03
CA ILE A 43 4.22 -13.21 -9.99
C ILE A 43 4.61 -12.27 -11.13
N ASN A 44 3.67 -12.04 -12.02
CA ASN A 44 3.86 -11.11 -13.11
C ASN A 44 3.59 -9.68 -12.62
N LEU A 45 4.62 -8.99 -12.11
CA LEU A 45 4.49 -7.58 -11.71
C LEU A 45 4.12 -6.66 -12.87
N ASP A 46 4.52 -7.01 -14.10
CA ASP A 46 4.14 -6.22 -15.27
C ASP A 46 2.63 -6.23 -15.46
N ALA A 47 1.92 -7.31 -15.07
CA ALA A 47 0.45 -7.41 -15.06
C ALA A 47 -0.26 -6.38 -14.17
N TYR A 48 0.52 -5.68 -13.34
CA TYR A 48 0.09 -4.71 -12.34
C TYR A 48 0.62 -3.29 -12.61
N SER A 49 1.24 -3.07 -13.78
CA SER A 49 1.81 -1.78 -14.21
C SER A 49 0.84 -0.59 -14.07
N PHE A 50 1.40 0.55 -13.62
CA PHE A 50 0.73 1.85 -13.51
C PHE A 50 0.55 2.56 -14.85
N ALA A 51 1.24 2.10 -15.90
CA ALA A 51 1.28 2.77 -17.19
C ALA A 51 0.96 1.78 -18.33
N SER A 52 -0.29 1.72 -18.75
CA SER A 52 -0.71 2.02 -20.13
C SER A 52 -2.13 1.51 -20.43
N PRO A 53 -2.99 2.32 -21.09
CA PRO A 53 -4.30 1.91 -21.61
C PRO A 53 -4.25 1.06 -22.89
N LEU A 54 -3.06 0.66 -23.37
CA LEU A 54 -2.87 0.04 -24.71
C LEU A 54 -3.05 -1.48 -24.76
N THR A 55 -3.32 -2.16 -23.65
CA THR A 55 -3.62 -3.60 -23.62
C THR A 55 -4.95 -3.84 -22.91
N SER A 56 -5.93 -4.31 -23.68
CA SER A 56 -7.35 -4.47 -23.33
C SER A 56 -7.67 -5.43 -22.17
N HIS A 57 -6.65 -5.93 -21.46
CA HIS A 57 -6.77 -6.97 -20.44
C HIS A 57 -5.95 -6.70 -19.16
N HIS A 58 -5.47 -5.47 -18.98
CA HIS A 58 -4.57 -5.15 -17.89
C HIS A 58 -5.29 -4.57 -16.67
N SER A 59 -5.15 -5.21 -15.51
CA SER A 59 -5.68 -4.69 -14.25
C SER A 59 -4.77 -3.57 -13.74
N LEU A 60 -5.20 -2.31 -13.89
CA LEU A 60 -4.44 -1.16 -13.41
C LEU A 60 -4.41 -1.14 -11.88
N LEU A 61 -3.22 -1.06 -11.29
CA LEU A 61 -3.08 -0.75 -9.86
C LEU A 61 -3.40 0.73 -9.64
N THR A 62 -4.64 1.01 -9.25
CA THR A 62 -5.09 2.37 -8.96
C THR A 62 -5.00 2.72 -7.48
N THR A 63 -5.09 1.73 -6.60
CA THR A 63 -5.22 1.94 -5.15
C THR A 63 -4.10 1.25 -4.39
N LEU A 64 -3.42 2.02 -3.53
CA LEU A 64 -2.47 1.52 -2.55
C LEU A 64 -3.12 1.46 -1.16
N PHE A 65 -2.99 0.33 -0.47
CA PHE A 65 -3.33 0.21 0.95
C PHE A 65 -2.03 0.05 1.75
N VAL A 66 -1.86 0.87 2.80
CA VAL A 66 -0.69 0.80 3.68
C VAL A 66 -1.10 0.83 5.16
N ASP A 67 -0.45 -0.04 5.93
CA ASP A 67 -0.50 -0.10 7.39
C ASP A 67 0.94 -0.26 7.92
N PRO A 68 1.74 0.82 7.92
CA PRO A 68 3.15 0.75 8.28
C PRO A 68 3.37 0.63 9.79
N PRO A 69 4.58 0.24 10.23
CA PRO A 69 4.95 0.31 11.64
C PRO A 69 4.88 1.75 12.18
N ARG A 70 5.05 1.91 13.50
CA ARG A 70 5.03 3.22 14.19
C ARG A 70 5.99 4.28 13.63
N ALA A 71 6.98 3.88 12.83
CA ALA A 71 7.91 4.79 12.15
C ALA A 71 7.30 5.51 10.92
N GLY A 72 6.12 5.07 10.45
CA GLY A 72 5.50 5.53 9.20
C GLY A 72 6.14 4.89 7.97
N LEU A 73 5.91 5.50 6.81
CA LEU A 73 6.55 5.10 5.56
C LEU A 73 8.00 5.59 5.50
N ASP A 74 8.90 4.75 4.98
CA ASP A 74 10.21 5.19 4.52
C ASP A 74 10.08 6.04 3.25
N ASP A 75 11.17 6.72 2.88
CA ASP A 75 11.19 7.65 1.76
C ASP A 75 10.86 6.96 0.42
N THR A 76 11.41 5.77 0.19
CA THR A 76 11.22 4.99 -1.03
C THR A 76 9.76 4.56 -1.20
N THR A 77 9.14 4.05 -0.14
CA THR A 77 7.73 3.64 -0.13
C THR A 77 6.81 4.85 -0.28
N ARG A 78 7.16 5.99 0.32
CA ARG A 78 6.39 7.24 0.19
C ARG A 78 6.47 7.83 -1.22
N ASP A 79 7.60 7.71 -1.90
CA ASP A 79 7.74 8.10 -3.30
C ASP A 79 6.96 7.17 -4.24
N LEU A 80 6.97 5.86 -3.95
CA LEU A 80 6.13 4.90 -4.67
C LEU A 80 4.64 5.21 -4.48
N ALA A 81 4.20 5.52 -3.26
CA ALA A 81 2.80 5.80 -2.94
C ALA A 81 2.20 6.93 -3.80
N GLN A 82 3.01 7.93 -4.16
CA GLN A 82 2.58 9.06 -4.99
C GLN A 82 2.20 8.66 -6.44
N ARG A 83 2.55 7.45 -6.88
CA ARG A 83 2.24 6.95 -8.23
C ARG A 83 0.78 6.50 -8.37
N PHE A 84 0.15 6.07 -7.27
CA PHE A 84 -1.22 5.56 -7.24
C PHE A 84 -2.25 6.69 -7.36
N ASP A 85 -3.47 6.36 -7.75
CA ASP A 85 -4.59 7.31 -7.82
C ASP A 85 -5.28 7.48 -6.47
N GLN A 86 -5.28 6.42 -5.66
CA GLN A 86 -5.85 6.41 -4.32
C GLN A 86 -4.88 5.77 -3.33
N ILE A 87 -4.77 6.35 -2.14
CA ILE A 87 -4.01 5.78 -1.03
C ILE A 87 -4.95 5.65 0.18
N ILE A 88 -5.07 4.44 0.70
CA ILE A 88 -5.73 4.14 1.98
C ILE A 88 -4.62 3.90 2.99
N TYR A 89 -4.49 4.82 3.94
CA TYR A 89 -3.42 4.81 4.94
C TYR A 89 -4.01 4.58 6.33
N ILE A 90 -3.59 3.50 6.99
CA ILE A 90 -3.86 3.24 8.41
C ILE A 90 -2.60 3.54 9.23
N SER A 91 -2.73 4.20 10.38
CA SER A 91 -1.59 4.55 11.22
C SER A 91 -1.89 4.53 12.71
N CYS A 92 -1.04 3.84 13.46
CA CYS A 92 -1.04 3.83 14.91
C CYS A 92 -0.25 4.98 15.56
N ASN A 93 0.27 5.92 14.77
CA ASN A 93 1.06 7.06 15.22
C ASN A 93 0.76 8.33 14.43
N ALA A 94 0.00 9.23 15.05
CA ALA A 94 -0.43 10.49 14.44
C ALA A 94 0.73 11.41 14.00
N LEU A 95 1.89 11.37 14.68
CA LEU A 95 3.02 12.24 14.36
C LEU A 95 3.72 11.80 13.06
N THR A 96 3.98 10.50 12.91
CA THR A 96 4.57 9.98 11.66
C THR A 96 3.57 10.04 10.51
N LEU A 97 2.28 9.83 10.79
CA LEU A 97 1.23 10.07 9.80
C LEU A 97 1.26 11.53 9.31
N GLN A 98 1.33 12.52 10.20
CA GLN A 98 1.41 13.93 9.81
C GLN A 98 2.60 14.18 8.88
N ARG A 99 3.80 13.72 9.25
CA ARG A 99 5.01 13.84 8.41
C ARG A 99 4.80 13.24 7.02
N ASP A 100 4.21 12.04 6.94
CA ASP A 100 3.98 11.38 5.66
C ASP A 100 2.92 12.11 4.83
N LEU A 101 1.86 12.63 5.47
CA LEU A 101 0.84 13.45 4.82
C LEU A 101 1.38 14.78 4.30
N GLU A 102 2.37 15.40 4.94
CA GLU A 102 3.01 16.63 4.42
C GLU A 102 3.66 16.41 3.05
N VAL A 103 4.20 15.21 2.81
CA VAL A 103 4.78 14.83 1.51
C VAL A 103 3.68 14.39 0.54
N LEU A 104 2.78 13.50 0.97
CA LEU A 104 1.73 12.95 0.10
C LEU A 104 0.72 14.02 -0.35
N SER A 105 0.49 15.06 0.47
CA SER A 105 -0.40 16.17 0.11
C SER A 105 0.13 17.05 -1.03
N LYS A 106 1.39 16.87 -1.45
CA LYS A 106 1.94 17.54 -2.64
C LYS A 106 1.33 17.00 -3.94
N THR A 107 0.89 15.75 -3.95
CA THR A 107 0.33 15.08 -5.14
C THR A 107 -1.10 14.60 -4.93
N HIS A 108 -1.54 14.45 -3.68
CA HIS A 108 -2.87 13.96 -3.31
C HIS A 108 -3.63 14.97 -2.44
N THR A 109 -4.93 14.79 -2.32
CA THR A 109 -5.81 15.52 -1.40
C THR A 109 -6.43 14.53 -0.42
N ILE A 110 -6.43 14.88 0.86
CA ILE A 110 -7.14 14.11 1.90
C ILE A 110 -8.65 14.24 1.64
N LYS A 111 -9.30 13.12 1.33
CA LYS A 111 -10.76 13.06 1.12
C LYS A 111 -11.52 12.64 2.35
N ARG A 112 -10.94 11.75 3.15
CA ARG A 112 -11.55 11.27 4.40
C ARG A 112 -10.46 11.09 5.45
N PHE A 113 -10.84 11.36 6.69
CA PHE A 113 -10.02 11.17 7.86
C PHE A 113 -10.89 10.61 8.99
N ALA A 114 -10.37 9.62 9.71
CA ALA A 114 -11.05 9.00 10.84
C ALA A 114 -10.04 8.74 11.96
N LEU A 115 -10.52 8.86 13.19
CA LEU A 115 -9.84 8.43 14.40
C LEU A 115 -10.56 7.20 14.94
N PHE A 116 -9.80 6.23 15.42
CA PHE A 116 -10.30 5.01 16.02
C PHE A 116 -9.71 4.86 17.42
N ASP A 117 -10.59 4.88 18.43
CA ASP A 117 -10.23 4.55 19.80
C ASP A 117 -10.27 3.03 20.00
N GLN A 118 -9.29 2.35 19.41
CA GLN A 118 -9.18 0.88 19.50
C GLN A 118 -8.72 0.42 20.89
N PHE A 119 -8.01 1.28 21.62
CA PHE A 119 -7.36 0.95 22.89
C PHE A 119 -7.78 1.95 23.98
N ALA A 120 -9.02 1.79 24.45
CA ALA A 120 -9.60 2.64 25.49
C ALA A 120 -8.67 2.75 26.72
N TYR A 121 -8.62 3.95 27.30
CA TYR A 121 -7.79 4.29 28.46
C TYR A 121 -6.27 4.19 28.22
N THR A 122 -5.82 4.15 26.96
CA THR A 122 -4.40 4.25 26.60
C THR A 122 -4.12 5.57 25.87
N LYS A 123 -2.84 5.84 25.60
CA LYS A 123 -2.43 6.95 24.73
C LYS A 123 -2.42 6.58 23.25
N HIS A 124 -2.77 5.34 22.90
CA HIS A 124 -2.75 4.87 21.51
C HIS A 124 -3.99 5.38 20.78
N ILE A 125 -3.75 5.96 19.61
CA ILE A 125 -4.79 6.42 18.70
C ILE A 125 -4.46 5.83 17.34
N GLU A 126 -5.43 5.12 16.77
CA GLU A 126 -5.37 4.66 15.39
C GLU A 126 -6.04 5.72 14.51
N CYS A 127 -5.43 5.99 13.37
CA CYS A 127 -5.90 6.96 12.39
C CYS A 127 -6.09 6.26 11.04
N GLY A 128 -7.12 6.64 10.30
CA GLY A 128 -7.33 6.21 8.92
C GLY A 128 -7.50 7.41 8.01
N VAL A 129 -6.80 7.39 6.87
CA VAL A 129 -6.84 8.48 5.88
C VAL A 129 -7.07 7.89 4.49
N ILE A 130 -7.98 8.51 3.74
CA ILE A 130 -8.12 8.26 2.30
C ILE A 130 -7.64 9.49 1.56
N LEU A 131 -6.64 9.28 0.71
CA LEU A 131 -6.04 10.28 -0.16
C LEU A 131 -6.40 9.96 -1.61
N GLU A 132 -6.72 10.98 -2.39
CA GLU A 132 -6.94 10.85 -3.84
C GLU A 132 -6.01 11.80 -4.60
N LYS A 133 -5.46 11.34 -5.72
CA LYS A 133 -4.52 12.10 -6.55
C LYS A 133 -5.18 13.36 -7.08
N GLN A 134 -4.43 14.46 -7.06
CA GLN A 134 -4.85 15.74 -7.62
C GLN A 134 -4.94 15.61 -9.14
N LYS A 135 -5.98 16.21 -9.74
CA LYS A 135 -6.18 16.25 -11.19
C LYS A 135 -5.42 17.38 -11.84
#